data_AF-A0A086J4T9-F1
#
_entry.id   AF-A0A086J4T9-F1
#
_cell.length_a   1.000
_cell.length_b   1.000
_cell.length_c   1.000
_cell.angle_alpha   90.00
_cell.angle_beta   90.00
_cell.angle_gamma   90.00
#
_symmetry.space_group_name_H-M   'P 1'
#
loop_
_entity.id
_entity.type
_entity.pdbx_description
1 polymer ?
#
loop_
_entity_poly.entity_id
_entity_poly.type
_entity_poly.pdbx_seq_one_letter_code
_entity_poly.pdbx_strand_id
1 'polypeptide(L)'
;MLILANVSKAVVETIKEYLAFAGAMPVTEAMNILNISEGTPLSSALINRQASKISAKNKKALPASACILKKISSAEKVLLREIE
;
A
#
# COMPACT_ATOMS: atom_id res chain seq x y z
N MET A 1 16.19 23.56 -20.57
CA MET A 1 15.57 22.23 -20.38
C MET A 1 15.93 21.66 -19.01
N LEU A 2 15.39 22.21 -17.91
CA LEU A 2 15.78 21.81 -16.54
C LEU A 2 14.64 21.16 -15.72
N ILE A 3 13.40 21.25 -16.21
CA ILE A 3 12.21 20.79 -15.48
C ILE A 3 12.02 19.27 -15.63
N LEU A 4 12.30 18.70 -16.80
CA LEU A 4 12.13 17.27 -17.07
C LEU A 4 13.09 16.36 -16.29
N ALA A 5 14.32 16.81 -16.03
CA ALA A 5 15.33 16.00 -15.34
C ALA A 5 14.98 15.79 -13.85
N ASN A 6 14.44 16.81 -13.18
CA ASN A 6 14.08 16.73 -11.75
C ASN A 6 12.81 15.90 -11.51
N VAL A 7 11.83 15.94 -12.42
CA VAL A 7 10.64 15.09 -12.33
C VAL A 7 11.02 13.61 -12.44
N SER A 8 11.93 13.28 -13.35
CA SER A 8 12.37 11.88 -13.56
C SER A 8 13.10 11.32 -12.33
N LYS A 9 13.96 12.11 -11.69
CA LYS A 9 14.70 11.67 -10.50
C LYS A 9 13.81 11.45 -9.27
N ALA A 10 12.88 12.37 -9.01
CA ALA A 10 11.92 12.24 -7.92
C ALA A 10 10.97 11.05 -8.12
N VAL A 11 10.52 10.80 -9.37
CA VAL A 11 9.68 9.64 -9.70
C VAL A 11 10.46 8.34 -9.49
N VAL A 12 11.73 8.28 -9.91
CA VAL A 12 12.57 7.08 -9.72
C VAL A 12 12.87 6.82 -8.24
N GLU A 13 13.15 7.85 -7.44
CA GLU A 13 13.34 7.70 -5.99
C GLU A 13 12.05 7.26 -5.29
N THR A 14 10.91 7.84 -5.68
CA THR A 14 9.59 7.43 -5.17
C THR A 14 9.29 5.97 -5.54
N ILE A 15 9.63 5.54 -6.77
CA ILE A 15 9.45 4.15 -7.21
C ILE A 15 10.41 3.21 -6.48
N LYS A 16 11.65 3.62 -6.18
CA LYS A 16 12.59 2.82 -5.38
C LYS A 16 12.13 2.67 -3.94
N GLU A 17 11.64 3.74 -3.31
CA GLU A 17 11.01 3.66 -2.00
C GLU A 17 9.76 2.77 -2.04
N TYR A 18 8.97 2.88 -3.11
CA TYR A 18 7.78 2.04 -3.33
C TYR A 18 8.13 0.56 -3.48
N LEU A 19 9.18 0.22 -4.23
CA LEU A 19 9.67 -1.14 -4.41
C LEU A 19 10.33 -1.69 -3.14
N ALA A 20 11.03 -0.86 -2.37
CA ALA A 20 11.56 -1.26 -1.07
C ALA A 20 10.41 -1.53 -0.08
N PHE A 21 9.33 -0.76 -0.12
CA PHE A 21 8.19 -0.91 0.77
C PHE A 21 7.26 -2.06 0.36
N ALA A 22 6.99 -2.23 -0.93
CA ALA A 22 6.12 -3.29 -1.47
C ALA A 22 6.87 -4.61 -1.73
N GLY A 23 8.18 -4.57 -1.97
CA GLY A 23 9.00 -5.76 -2.16
C GLY A 23 9.52 -6.38 -0.86
N ALA A 24 9.54 -5.62 0.24
CA ALA A 24 9.98 -6.13 1.55
C ALA A 24 8.83 -6.45 2.52
N MET A 25 7.59 -6.05 2.21
CA MET A 25 6.44 -6.32 3.07
C MET A 25 5.97 -7.76 2.90
N PRO A 26 6.03 -8.62 3.94
CA PRO A 26 5.51 -9.96 3.89
C PRO A 26 4.00 -9.95 3.66
N VAL A 27 3.47 -10.98 2.97
CA VAL A 27 2.03 -11.17 2.76
C VAL A 27 1.27 -11.16 4.10
N THR A 28 1.83 -11.81 5.13
CA THR A 28 1.26 -11.82 6.49
C THR A 28 1.17 -10.43 7.12
N GLU A 29 2.15 -9.55 6.88
CA GLU A 29 2.09 -8.15 7.33
C GLU A 29 1.02 -7.37 6.57
N ALA A 30 0.91 -7.57 5.26
CA ALA A 30 -0.13 -6.95 4.43
C ALA A 30 -1.54 -7.42 4.85
N MET A 31 -1.71 -8.71 5.16
CA MET A 31 -2.95 -9.27 5.70
C MET A 31 -3.28 -8.64 7.07
N ASN A 32 -2.30 -8.47 7.94
CA ASN A 32 -2.49 -7.80 9.24
C ASN A 32 -2.88 -6.33 9.10
N ILE A 33 -2.22 -5.57 8.20
CA ILE A 33 -2.56 -4.17 7.92
C ILE A 33 -3.99 -4.04 7.40
N LEU A 34 -4.44 -4.99 6.56
CA LEU A 34 -5.79 -5.03 6.03
C LEU A 34 -6.80 -5.77 6.92
N ASN A 35 -6.37 -6.24 8.09
CA ASN A 35 -7.19 -6.99 9.04
C ASN A 35 -7.90 -8.19 8.36
N ILE A 36 -7.14 -8.95 7.56
CA ILE A 36 -7.53 -10.20 6.90
C ILE A 36 -6.83 -11.34 7.63
N SER A 37 -7.56 -12.38 8.02
CA SER A 37 -6.97 -13.55 8.70
C SER A 37 -6.23 -14.45 7.71
N GLU A 38 -5.07 -14.98 8.10
CA GLU A 38 -4.18 -15.81 7.27
C GLU A 38 -4.86 -17.06 6.65
N GLY A 39 -5.93 -17.57 7.26
CA GLY A 39 -6.72 -18.69 6.72
C GLY A 39 -7.86 -18.28 5.77
N THR A 40 -8.02 -16.99 5.47
CA THR A 40 -9.11 -16.51 4.59
C THR A 40 -8.65 -16.54 3.14
N PRO A 41 -9.41 -17.15 2.21
CA PRO A 41 -9.08 -17.10 0.79
C PRO A 41 -9.07 -15.64 0.31
N LEU A 42 -7.93 -15.23 -0.24
CA LEU A 42 -7.76 -13.89 -0.78
C LEU A 42 -8.59 -13.74 -2.05
N SER A 43 -9.28 -12.60 -2.15
CA SER A 43 -9.99 -12.18 -3.36
C SER A 43 -9.86 -10.67 -3.51
N SER A 44 -9.81 -10.20 -4.76
CA SER A 44 -9.73 -8.78 -5.08
C SER A 44 -10.85 -7.98 -4.42
N ALA A 45 -12.06 -8.52 -4.40
CA ALA A 45 -13.21 -7.91 -3.73
C ALA A 45 -13.01 -7.74 -2.21
N LEU A 46 -12.46 -8.75 -1.53
CA LEU A 46 -12.19 -8.69 -0.09
C LEU A 46 -11.08 -7.67 0.22
N ILE A 47 -9.98 -7.71 -0.53
CA ILE A 47 -8.83 -6.83 -0.36
C ILE A 47 -9.25 -5.37 -0.52
N ASN A 48 -9.90 -5.03 -1.64
CA ASN A 48 -10.34 -3.66 -1.94
C ASN A 48 -11.35 -3.14 -0.90
N ARG A 49 -12.25 -4.01 -0.43
CA ARG A 49 -13.23 -3.67 0.60
C ARG A 49 -12.56 -3.33 1.93
N GLN A 50 -11.58 -4.12 2.35
CA GLN A 50 -10.86 -3.87 3.61
C GLN A 50 -9.96 -2.64 3.51
N ALA A 51 -9.22 -2.49 2.41
CA ALA A 51 -8.37 -1.33 2.16
C ALA A 51 -9.17 -0.02 2.19
N SER A 52 -10.33 0.02 1.54
CA SER A 52 -11.24 1.17 1.58
C SER A 52 -11.78 1.46 2.99
N LYS A 53 -12.19 0.42 3.73
CA LYS A 53 -12.73 0.57 5.09
C LYS A 53 -11.69 1.15 6.05
N ILE A 54 -10.46 0.66 6.00
CA ILE A 54 -9.38 1.09 6.89
C ILE A 54 -8.87 2.47 6.46
N SER A 55 -8.78 2.73 5.16
CA SER A 55 -8.42 4.06 4.63
C SER A 55 -9.43 5.13 5.05
N ALA A 56 -10.74 4.84 4.99
CA ALA A 56 -11.78 5.76 5.42
C ALA A 56 -11.69 6.11 6.92
N LYS A 57 -11.35 5.13 7.77
CA LYS A 57 -11.14 5.36 9.22
C LYS A 57 -9.95 6.28 9.50
N ASN A 58 -8.87 6.15 8.73
CA ASN A 58 -7.62 6.88 8.95
C ASN A 58 -7.54 8.21 8.19
N LYS A 59 -8.51 8.50 7.30
CA LYS A 59 -8.52 9.71 6.44
C LYS A 59 -8.54 11.04 7.20
N LYS A 60 -8.99 11.06 8.46
CA LYS A 60 -9.16 12.28 9.26
C LYS A 60 -8.06 12.53 10.30
N ALA A 61 -7.07 11.63 10.43
CA ALA A 61 -6.09 11.65 11.52
C ALA A 61 -4.78 12.36 11.14
N LEU A 62 -4.76 13.68 10.93
CA LEU A 62 -3.51 14.40 10.61
C LEU A 62 -2.52 14.39 11.79
N PRO A 63 -1.18 14.37 11.57
CA PRO A 63 -0.41 14.08 10.33
C PRO A 63 -0.02 12.59 10.18
N ALA A 64 -0.29 11.73 11.18
CA ALA A 64 0.00 10.30 11.13
C ALA A 64 -0.78 9.56 10.03
N SER A 65 -1.94 10.10 9.62
CA SER A 65 -2.81 9.55 8.57
C SER A 65 -2.10 9.34 7.24
N ALA A 66 -1.22 10.24 6.80
CA ALA A 66 -0.58 10.11 5.50
C ALA A 66 0.35 8.88 5.43
N CYS A 67 1.12 8.62 6.49
CA CYS A 67 1.97 7.44 6.58
C CYS A 67 1.13 6.15 6.67
N ILE A 68 0.06 6.16 7.47
CA ILE A 68 -0.85 5.02 7.61
C ILE A 68 -1.56 4.71 6.28
N LEU A 69 -2.01 5.72 5.54
CA LEU A 69 -2.64 5.56 4.23
C LEU A 69 -1.66 4.97 3.19
N LYS A 70 -0.38 5.39 3.21
CA LYS A 70 0.66 4.78 2.37
C LYS A 70 0.88 3.30 2.71
N LYS A 71 0.87 2.93 4.00
CA LYS A 71 0.97 1.53 4.44
C LYS A 71 -0.21 0.69 3.94
N ILE A 72 -1.43 1.20 4.08
CA ILE A 72 -2.65 0.52 3.62
C ILE A 72 -2.62 0.29 2.11
N SER A 73 -2.25 1.31 1.34
CA SER A 73 -2.15 1.18 -0.13
C SER A 73 -1.05 0.20 -0.55
N SER A 74 0.05 0.12 0.20
CA SER A 74 1.12 -0.85 -0.09
C SER A 74 0.66 -2.28 0.20
N ALA A 75 0.00 -2.49 1.34
CA ALA A 75 -0.58 -3.79 1.71
C ALA A 75 -1.61 -4.28 0.68
N GLU A 76 -2.48 -3.38 0.20
CA GLU A 76 -3.43 -3.68 -0.88
C GLU A 76 -2.74 -4.23 -2.13
N LYS A 77 -1.69 -3.56 -2.61
CA LYS A 77 -0.98 -4.02 -3.82
C LYS A 77 -0.20 -5.31 -3.62
N VAL A 78 0.36 -5.55 -2.43
CA VAL A 78 1.03 -6.81 -2.11
C VAL A 78 0.03 -7.96 -2.20
N LEU A 79 -1.13 -7.85 -1.55
CA LEU A 79 -2.13 -8.93 -1.60
C LEU A 79 -2.77 -9.11 -2.97
N LEU A 80 -2.95 -8.04 -3.75
CA LEU A 80 -3.45 -8.13 -5.12
C LEU A 80 -2.45 -8.85 -6.04
N ARG A 81 -1.14 -8.70 -5.82
CA ARG A 81 -0.11 -9.43 -6.58
C ARG A 81 -0.12 -10.94 -6.28
N GLU A 82 -0.42 -11.33 -5.05
CA GLU A 82 -0.44 -12.76 -4.66
C GLU A 82 -1.61 -13.55 -5.27
N ILE A 83 -2.61 -12.87 -5.81
CA ILE A 83 -3.78 -13.49 -6.45
C ILE A 83 -3.80 -13.34 -7.98
N GLU A 84 -2.82 -12.63 -8.56
CA GLU A 84 -2.56 -12.56 -10.02
C GLU A 84 -1.60 -13.68 -10.45
#